data_AF-A0A540W946-F1
#
_entry.id   AF-A0A540W946-F1
#
_cell.length_a   1.000
_cell.length_b   1.000
_cell.length_c   1.000
_cell.angle_alpha   90.00
_cell.angle_beta   90.00
_cell.angle_gamma   90.00
#
_symmetry.space_group_name_H-M   'P 1'
#
loop_
_entity.id
_entity.type
_entity.pdbx_description
1 polymer ?
#
loop_
_entity_poly.entity_id
_entity_poly.type
_entity_poly.pdbx_seq_one_letter_code
_entity_poly.pdbx_strand_id
1 'polypeptide(L)' 'MGARLAAAVHLDHPVTHERIHLQPGDEPEPEVAALITNPDAWQPDEPAPEPGPAAQQPEAPAPETAEQ' A
#
# COMPACT_ATOMS: atom_id res chain seq x y z
N MET A 1 -16.35 7.71 -0.39
CA MET A 1 -15.60 6.54 0.12
C MET A 1 -14.39 6.43 -0.77
N GLY A 2 -13.19 6.61 -0.22
CA GLY A 2 -11.94 6.51 -0.98
C GLY A 2 -11.68 5.08 -1.40
N ALA A 3 -11.25 4.87 -2.65
CA ALA A 3 -10.85 3.57 -3.14
C ALA A 3 -9.37 3.37 -2.81
N ARG A 4 -9.03 2.29 -2.11
CA ARG A 4 -7.64 1.93 -1.80
C ARG A 4 -7.09 1.02 -2.86
N LEU A 5 -5.80 1.16 -3.14
CA LEU A 5 -5.12 0.30 -4.11
C LEU A 5 -4.80 -1.07 -3.52
N ALA A 6 -5.02 -2.13 -4.31
CA ALA A 6 -4.62 -3.49 -3.97
C ALA A 6 -3.15 -3.77 -4.35
N ALA A 7 -2.65 -3.07 -5.36
CA ALA A 7 -1.35 -3.28 -5.95
C ALA A 7 -0.63 -1.94 -6.17
N ALA A 8 0.69 -2.00 -6.38
CA ALA A 8 1.44 -0.82 -6.75
C ALA A 8 1.08 -0.39 -8.19
N VAL A 9 0.67 0.86 -8.37
CA VAL A 9 0.26 1.39 -9.68
C VAL A 9 1.20 2.50 -10.09
N HIS A 10 1.65 2.43 -11.34
CA HIS A 10 2.45 3.48 -11.97
C HIS A 10 1.58 4.13 -13.04
N LEU A 11 1.35 5.42 -12.93
CA LEU A 11 0.54 6.20 -13.86
C LEU A 11 1.39 7.35 -14.42
N ASP A 12 1.08 7.72 -15.65
CA ASP A 12 1.60 8.94 -16.27
C ASP A 12 0.48 9.98 -16.28
N HIS A 13 0.71 11.13 -15.65
CA HIS A 13 -0.30 12.17 -15.55
C HIS A 13 -0.42 12.87 -16.91
N PRO A 14 -1.60 12.84 -17.57
CA PRO A 14 -1.71 13.25 -18.98
C PRO A 14 -1.53 14.75 -19.21
N VAL A 15 -1.66 15.57 -18.17
CA VAL A 15 -1.53 17.05 -18.25
C VAL A 15 -0.13 17.52 -17.91
N THR A 16 0.52 16.89 -16.93
CA THR A 16 1.83 17.32 -16.41
C THR A 16 2.97 16.44 -16.93
N HIS A 17 2.65 15.30 -17.55
CA HIS A 17 3.59 14.24 -17.94
C HIS A 17 4.44 13.74 -16.77
N GLU A 18 3.89 13.83 -15.55
CA GLU A 18 4.56 13.39 -14.35
C GLU A 18 4.26 11.91 -14.10
N ARG A 19 5.30 11.14 -13.75
CA ARG A 19 5.15 9.74 -13.40
C ARG A 19 4.81 9.60 -11.92
N ILE A 20 3.56 9.26 -11.65
CA ILE A 20 3.03 9.03 -10.30
C ILE A 20 3.17 7.55 -9.96
N HIS A 21 3.75 7.24 -8.81
CA HIS A 21 3.86 5.88 -8.29
C HIS A 21 3.10 5.77 -6.97
N LEU A 22 2.07 4.93 -6.96
CA LEU A 22 1.21 4.69 -5.82
C LEU A 22 1.47 3.31 -5.25
N GLN A 23 1.51 3.21 -3.93
CA GLN A 23 1.73 1.95 -3.23
C GLN A 23 0.40 1.22 -2.94
N PRO A 24 0.43 -0.11 -2.75
CA PRO A 24 -0.75 -0.83 -2.25
C PRO A 24 -1.15 -0.29 -0.87
N GLY A 25 -2.46 -0.09 -0.67
CA GLY A 25 -3.04 0.51 0.53
C GLY A 25 -3.10 2.04 0.50
N ASP A 26 -2.45 2.67 -0.48
CA ASP A 26 -2.51 4.12 -0.68
C ASP A 26 -3.88 4.54 -1.24
N GLU A 27 -4.33 5.73 -0.85
CA GLU A 27 -5.63 6.31 -1.24
C GLU A 27 -5.36 7.52 -2.13
N PRO A 28 -5.31 7.34 -3.48
CA PRO A 28 -5.02 8.44 -4.38
C PRO A 28 -6.12 9.49 -4.39
N GLU A 29 -5.72 10.72 -4.72
CA GLU A 29 -6.63 11.83 -5.01
C GLU A 29 -7.65 11.42 -6.09
N PRO A 30 -8.90 11.91 -6.05
CA PRO A 30 -9.96 11.50 -6.97
C PRO A 30 -9.62 11.75 -8.45
N GLU A 31 -8.84 12.78 -8.76
CA GLU A 31 -8.34 13.04 -10.12
C GLU A 31 -7.39 11.94 -10.59
N VAL A 32 -6.53 11.45 -9.70
CA VAL A 32 -5.57 10.39 -9.95
C VAL A 32 -6.27 9.03 -10.04
N ALA A 33 -7.23 8.78 -9.15
CA ALA A 33 -8.08 7.59 -9.20
C ALA A 33 -8.83 7.46 -10.52
N ALA A 34 -9.33 8.56 -11.08
CA ALA A 34 -10.01 8.55 -12.38
C ALA A 34 -9.09 8.15 -13.55
N LEU A 35 -7.77 8.32 -13.42
CA LEU A 35 -6.79 7.87 -14.42
C LEU A 35 -6.52 6.37 -14.35
N ILE A 36 -6.80 5.72 -13.23
CA ILE A 36 -6.60 4.28 -13.04
C ILE A 36 -7.77 3.55 -13.69
N THR A 37 -7.60 3.27 -14.99
CA THR A 37 -8.59 2.52 -15.80
C THR A 37 -8.56 1.02 -15.55
N ASN A 38 -7.56 0.51 -14.83
CA ASN A 38 -7.46 -0.91 -14.49
C ASN A 38 -8.27 -1.22 -13.21
N PRO A 39 -9.42 -1.92 -13.29
CA PRO A 39 -10.23 -2.24 -12.12
C PRO A 39 -9.54 -3.18 -11.13
N ASP A 40 -8.59 -4.03 -11.58
CA ASP A 40 -7.83 -4.98 -10.75
C ASP A 40 -6.82 -4.27 -9.82
N ALA A 41 -6.48 -3.02 -10.13
CA ALA A 41 -5.59 -2.21 -9.30
C ALA A 41 -6.23 -1.78 -7.98
N TRP A 42 -7.57 -1.80 -7.92
CA TRP A 42 -8.34 -1.42 -6.74
C TRP A 42 -8.55 -2.61 -5.82
N GLN A 43 -8.59 -2.35 -4.51
CA GLN A 43 -9.03 -3.37 -3.54
C GLN A 43 -10.42 -3.85 -3.94
N PRO A 44 -10.59 -5.16 -4.24
CA PRO A 44 -11.93 -5.70 -4.39
C PRO A 44 -12.68 -5.48 -3.08
N ASP A 45 -14.00 -5.27 -3.15
CA ASP A 45 -14.90 -5.23 -1.99
C ASP A 45 -15.03 -6.61 -1.31
N GLU A 46 -14.00 -7.45 -1.44
CA GLU A 46 -13.92 -8.71 -0.76
C GLU A 46 -13.67 -8.42 0.73
N PRO A 47 -14.41 -9.07 1.64
CA PRO A 47 -14.17 -8.92 3.06
C PRO A 47 -12.71 -9.29 3.31
N ALA A 48 -11.92 -8.31 3.74
CA ALA A 48 -10.49 -8.46 3.94
C ALA A 48 -10.18 -9.84 4.55
N PRO A 49 -9.35 -10.68 3.93
CA PRO A 49 -8.77 -11.78 4.70
C PRO A 49 -8.09 -11.12 5.89
N GLU A 50 -8.49 -11.55 7.08
CA GLU A 50 -7.95 -11.09 8.36
C GLU A 50 -6.44 -10.88 8.20
N PRO A 51 -5.85 -9.79 8.73
CA PRO A 51 -4.42 -9.60 8.68
C PRO A 51 -3.78 -10.81 9.37
N GLY A 52 -3.36 -11.80 8.57
CA GLY A 52 -2.48 -12.86 9.02
C GLY A 52 -1.31 -12.14 9.70
N PRO A 53 -0.92 -12.59 10.90
CA PRO A 53 -0.15 -11.79 11.83
C PRO A 53 1.02 -11.20 11.07
N ALA A 54 1.03 -9.86 10.97
CA ALA A 54 2.19 -9.10 10.60
C ALA A 54 3.36 -9.77 11.29
N ALA A 55 4.33 -10.23 10.51
CA ALA A 55 5.55 -10.80 11.02
C ALA A 55 6.13 -9.77 11.98
N GLN A 56 5.83 -9.96 13.26
CA GLN A 56 6.52 -9.36 14.37
C GLN A 56 7.93 -9.86 14.15
N GLN A 57 8.76 -9.04 13.50
CA GLN A 57 10.19 -9.21 13.57
C GLN A 57 10.46 -9.36 15.06
N PRO A 58 10.96 -10.51 15.54
CA PRO A 58 11.36 -10.60 16.92
C PRO A 58 12.49 -9.60 17.06
N GLU A 59 12.17 -8.47 17.66
CA GLU A 59 13.10 -7.47 18.12
C GLU A 59 14.06 -8.24 19.03
N ALA A 60 15.24 -8.57 18.51
CA ALA A 60 16.24 -9.31 19.24
C ALA A 60 16.63 -8.41 20.43
N PRO A 61 16.34 -8.81 21.69
CA PRO A 61 16.87 -8.04 22.80
C PRO A 61 18.39 -8.21 22.76
N ALA A 62 19.11 -7.10 22.63
CA ALA A 62 20.54 -7.06 22.84
C ALA A 62 20.85 -7.69 24.22
N PRO A 63 21.76 -8.69 24.33
CA PRO A 63 22.22 -9.13 25.62
C PRO A 63 23.22 -8.08 26.13
N GLU A 64 22.72 -7.07 26.85
CA GLU A 64 23.54 -6.27 27.75
C GLU A 64 23.35 -6.81 29.17
N THR A 65 24.48 -7.17 29.78
CA THR A 65 24.67 -7.46 31.22
C THR A 65 24.17 -8.80 31.76
N ALA A 66 25.08 -9.79 31.80
CA ALA A 66 25.12 -10.77 32.88
C ALA A 66 26.45 -10.56 33.61
N GLU A 67 26.35 -9.77 34.67
CA GLU A 67 27.29 -9.70 35.80
C GLU A 67 27.41 -11.08 36.45
N GLN A 68 28.64 -11.63 36.52
CA GLN A 68 29.13 -12.56 37.54
C GLN A 68 30.67 -12.63 37.49
#